data_AF-A0A2Y9Q2P2-F1
#
_entry.id   AF-A0A2Y9Q2P2-F1
#
_cell.length_a   1.000
_cell.length_b   1.000
_cell.length_c   1.000
_cell.angle_alpha   90.00
_cell.angle_beta   90.00
_cell.angle_gamma   90.00
#
_symmetry.space_group_name_H-M   'P 1'
#
loop_
_entity.id
_entity.type
_entity.pdbx_description
1 polymer ?
#
loop_
_entity_poly.entity_id
_entity_poly.type
_entity_poly.pdbx_seq_one_letter_code
_entity_poly.pdbx_strand_id
1 'polypeptide(L)'
;MMKGRPGRVPLQFLPNEARSLPPPKLTDPRLFYVGFLGYCSGLIDNAIRRRPVASAGLHRQLLYVTSFIFVGYYLLKRQDCTCALRDHDMFAYVKSHPEDFPEKDKKTYGKILEEFHPVR
;
A
#
# COMPACT_ATOMS: atom_id res chain seq x y z
N MET A 1 -8.39 14.51 -0.76
CA MET A 1 -9.10 14.30 -2.03
C MET A 1 -10.38 13.45 -1.84
N MET A 2 -10.32 12.20 -1.41
CA MET A 2 -11.51 11.31 -1.30
C MET A 2 -12.42 11.54 -0.08
N LYS A 3 -12.38 12.73 0.55
CA LYS A 3 -13.10 12.97 1.81
C LYS A 3 -14.62 13.07 1.61
N GLY A 4 -15.07 13.51 0.43
CA GLY A 4 -16.48 13.71 0.06
C GLY A 4 -17.07 12.61 -0.82
N ARG A 5 -16.48 11.41 -0.86
CA ARG A 5 -17.02 10.28 -1.65
C ARG A 5 -18.46 9.96 -1.16
N PRO A 6 -19.47 9.92 -2.05
CA PRO A 6 -20.83 9.58 -1.67
C PRO A 6 -20.88 8.17 -1.07
N GLY A 7 -21.66 7.97 0.00
CA GLY A 7 -21.73 6.69 0.74
C GLY A 7 -20.60 6.46 1.75
N ARG A 8 -19.71 7.44 1.97
CA ARG A 8 -18.68 7.34 3.01
C ARG A 8 -19.29 7.47 4.41
N VAL A 9 -19.22 6.40 5.19
CA VAL A 9 -19.55 6.43 6.62
C VAL A 9 -18.33 6.92 7.42
N PRO A 10 -18.46 7.94 8.28
CA PRO A 10 -17.34 8.43 9.08
C PRO A 10 -16.84 7.34 10.06
N LEU A 11 -15.54 7.37 10.37
CA LEU A 11 -14.86 6.45 11.31
C LEU A 11 -14.89 4.96 10.96
N GLN A 12 -15.44 4.56 9.82
CA GLN A 12 -15.36 3.18 9.35
C GLN A 12 -13.95 2.90 8.81
N PHE A 13 -13.18 2.04 9.52
CA PHE A 13 -11.80 1.72 9.14
C PHE A 13 -11.73 0.90 7.84
N LEU A 14 -12.61 -0.09 7.70
CA LEU A 14 -12.77 -0.94 6.51
C LEU A 14 -14.26 -1.01 6.15
N PRO A 15 -14.68 -0.51 4.96
CA PRO A 15 -16.07 -0.60 4.54
C PRO A 15 -16.48 -2.03 4.20
N ASN A 16 -17.78 -2.32 4.18
CA ASN A 16 -18.29 -3.66 3.81
C ASN A 16 -17.89 -4.04 2.37
N GLU A 17 -17.83 -3.06 1.47
CA GLU A 17 -17.33 -3.22 0.11
C GLU A 17 -15.88 -3.74 0.08
N ALA A 18 -15.05 -3.43 1.07
CA ALA A 18 -13.67 -3.95 1.12
C ALA A 18 -13.59 -5.48 1.28
N ARG A 19 -14.71 -6.15 1.59
CA ARG A 19 -14.77 -7.62 1.66
C ARG A 19 -14.83 -8.28 0.29
N SER A 20 -15.17 -7.53 -0.78
CA SER A 20 -15.12 -8.05 -2.15
C SER A 20 -13.69 -8.12 -2.69
N LEU A 21 -12.75 -7.40 -2.07
CA LEU A 21 -11.35 -7.38 -2.47
C LEU A 21 -10.59 -8.60 -1.93
N PRO A 22 -9.65 -9.15 -2.69
CA PRO A 22 -8.79 -10.22 -2.21
C PRO A 22 -7.95 -9.71 -1.02
N PRO A 23 -7.96 -10.40 0.13
CA PRO A 23 -7.17 -9.99 1.28
C PRO A 23 -5.67 -10.21 1.04
N PRO A 24 -4.79 -9.45 1.72
CA PRO A 24 -3.36 -9.70 1.69
C PRO A 24 -3.06 -11.11 2.21
N LYS A 25 -2.09 -11.77 1.59
CA LYS A 25 -1.63 -13.10 1.99
C LYS A 25 -0.76 -12.97 3.24
N LEU A 26 -0.72 -14.02 4.06
CA LEU A 26 0.15 -14.07 5.24
C LEU A 26 1.64 -14.02 4.86
N THR A 27 1.99 -14.46 3.65
CA THR A 27 3.35 -14.46 3.11
C THR A 27 3.65 -13.21 2.27
N ASP A 28 2.83 -12.15 2.36
CA ASP A 28 3.08 -10.94 1.58
C ASP A 28 4.40 -10.27 2.00
N PRO A 29 5.25 -9.84 1.04
CA PRO A 29 6.55 -9.25 1.36
C PRO A 29 6.42 -7.95 2.14
N ARG A 30 5.33 -7.19 1.90
CA ARG A 30 4.98 -5.99 2.65
C ARG A 30 4.72 -6.32 4.13
N LEU A 31 3.99 -7.40 4.41
CA LEU A 31 3.67 -7.83 5.76
C LEU A 31 4.90 -8.40 6.47
N PHE A 32 5.73 -9.17 5.75
CA PHE A 32 7.01 -9.66 6.26
C PHE A 32 7.93 -8.50 6.67
N TYR A 33 8.01 -7.45 5.85
CA TYR A 33 8.78 -6.26 6.17
C TYR A 33 8.25 -5.53 7.41
N VAL A 34 6.93 -5.43 7.59
CA VAL A 34 6.35 -4.88 8.83
C VAL A 34 6.70 -5.72 10.06
N GLY A 35 6.68 -7.05 9.94
CA GLY A 35 7.16 -7.95 11.00
C GLY A 35 8.64 -7.74 11.32
N PHE A 36 9.48 -7.53 10.29
CA PHE A 36 10.89 -7.19 10.45
C PHE A 36 11.08 -5.85 11.18
N LEU A 37 10.28 -4.82 10.87
CA LEU A 37 10.29 -3.57 11.63
C LEU A 37 9.92 -3.79 13.11
N GLY A 38 8.97 -4.69 13.39
CA GLY A 38 8.66 -5.13 14.75
C GLY A 38 9.86 -5.74 15.45
N TYR A 39 10.61 -6.62 14.77
CA TYR A 39 11.84 -7.20 15.30
C TYR A 39 12.90 -6.11 15.60
N CYS A 40 13.14 -5.19 14.65
CA CYS A 40 14.06 -4.06 14.85
C CYS A 40 13.66 -3.19 16.06
N SER A 41 12.35 -2.95 16.26
CA SER A 41 11.88 -2.20 17.43
C SER A 41 12.21 -2.88 18.76
N GLY A 42 12.15 -4.22 18.80
CA GLY A 42 12.55 -5.01 19.97
C GLY A 42 14.06 -4.94 20.25
N LEU A 43 14.89 -4.96 19.20
CA LEU A 43 16.34 -4.79 19.33
C LEU A 43 16.70 -3.39 19.85
N ILE A 44 16.04 -2.36 19.32
CA ILE A 44 16.25 -0.97 19.74
C ILE A 44 15.87 -0.77 21.21
N ASP A 45 14.73 -1.30 21.66
CA ASP A 45 14.34 -1.19 23.06
C ASP A 45 15.34 -1.86 24.01
N ASN A 46 15.87 -3.03 23.64
CA ASN A 46 16.93 -3.70 24.40
C ASN A 46 18.21 -2.85 24.44
N ALA A 47 18.59 -2.23 23.32
CA ALA A 47 19.76 -1.36 23.23
C ALA A 47 19.63 -0.11 24.12
N ILE A 48 18.46 0.55 24.12
CA ILE A 48 18.17 1.72 24.96
C ILE A 48 18.32 1.37 26.45
N ARG A 49 17.84 0.18 26.85
CA ARG A 49 17.88 -0.29 28.24
C ARG A 49 19.22 -0.91 28.64
N ARG A 50 20.25 -0.83 27.78
CA ARG A 50 21.58 -1.43 27.99
C ARG A 50 21.52 -2.92 28.35
N ARG A 51 20.55 -3.64 27.76
CA ARG A 51 20.39 -5.10 27.89
C ARG A 51 21.08 -5.79 26.70
N PRO A 52 21.51 -7.05 26.82
CA PRO A 52 22.09 -7.77 25.69
C PRO A 52 21.04 -7.91 24.58
N VAL A 53 21.34 -7.33 23.43
CA VAL A 53 20.37 -7.04 22.36
C VAL A 53 19.69 -8.29 21.82
N ALA A 54 20.46 -9.35 21.61
CA ALA A 54 19.99 -10.59 20.98
C ALA A 54 19.39 -11.61 21.96
N SER A 55 19.77 -11.60 23.24
CA SER A 55 19.40 -12.65 24.20
C SER A 55 18.35 -12.22 25.21
N ALA A 56 18.23 -10.92 25.52
CA ALA A 56 17.25 -10.45 26.48
C ALA A 56 15.84 -10.38 25.88
N GLY A 57 14.88 -11.02 26.54
CA GLY A 57 13.45 -10.75 26.31
C GLY A 57 12.88 -11.31 25.00
N LEU A 58 13.15 -12.58 24.67
CA LEU A 58 12.57 -13.26 23.51
C LEU A 58 11.04 -13.17 23.45
N HIS A 59 10.36 -13.31 24.60
CA HIS A 59 8.90 -13.14 24.70
C HIS A 59 8.45 -11.74 24.23
N ARG A 60 9.26 -10.72 24.51
CA ARG A 60 8.96 -9.33 24.16
C ARG A 60 9.25 -9.07 22.68
N GLN A 61 10.33 -9.63 22.13
CA GLN A 61 10.60 -9.59 20.69
C GLN A 61 9.47 -10.27 19.91
N LEU A 62 8.99 -11.43 20.37
CA LEU A 62 7.84 -12.11 19.77
C LEU A 62 6.57 -11.25 19.85
N LEU A 63 6.32 -10.57 20.98
CA LEU A 63 5.20 -9.64 21.11
C LEU A 63 5.31 -8.45 20.14
N TYR A 64 6.50 -7.86 19.98
CA TYR A 64 6.71 -6.78 19.00
C TYR A 64 6.44 -7.25 17.56
N VAL A 65 6.97 -8.40 17.17
CA VAL A 65 6.76 -8.94 15.82
C VAL A 65 5.28 -9.24 15.58
N THR A 66 4.61 -9.93 16.51
CA THR A 66 3.19 -10.31 16.37
C THR A 66 2.26 -9.10 16.36
N SER A 67 2.50 -8.10 17.22
CA SER A 67 1.71 -6.87 17.24
C SER A 67 1.87 -6.05 15.94
N PHE A 68 3.09 -5.95 15.41
CA PHE A 68 3.35 -5.26 14.14
C PHE A 68 2.71 -5.99 12.97
N ILE A 69 2.82 -7.33 12.89
CA ILE A 69 2.14 -8.12 11.86
C ILE A 69 0.62 -7.93 11.94
N PHE A 70 0.05 -7.98 13.16
CA PHE A 70 -1.39 -7.82 13.35
C PHE A 70 -1.88 -6.46 12.87
N VAL A 71 -1.26 -5.36 13.34
CA VAL A 71 -1.63 -4.00 12.93
C VAL A 71 -1.35 -3.78 11.44
N GLY A 72 -0.19 -4.24 10.98
CA GLY A 72 0.25 -4.15 9.58
C GLY A 72 -0.71 -4.81 8.61
N TYR A 73 -1.28 -5.97 8.98
CA TYR A 73 -2.26 -6.68 8.17
C TYR A 73 -3.50 -5.82 7.87
N TYR A 74 -4.07 -5.19 8.89
CA TYR A 74 -5.24 -4.32 8.73
C TYR A 74 -4.90 -3.02 7.98
N LEU A 75 -3.70 -2.47 8.18
CA LEU A 75 -3.23 -1.31 7.44
C LEU A 75 -3.07 -1.60 5.94
N LEU A 76 -2.47 -2.74 5.59
CA LEU A 76 -2.34 -3.18 4.20
C LEU A 76 -3.71 -3.40 3.56
N LYS A 77 -4.63 -4.05 4.27
CA LYS A 77 -6.00 -4.24 3.78
C LYS A 77 -6.71 -2.90 3.51
N ARG A 78 -6.50 -1.90 4.36
CA ARG A 78 -7.04 -0.55 4.17
C ARG A 78 -6.37 0.19 3.02
N GLN A 79 -5.06 0.01 2.84
CA GLN A 79 -4.31 0.58 1.72
C GLN A 79 -4.83 0.05 0.39
N ASP A 80 -4.92 -1.28 0.24
CA ASP A 80 -5.39 -1.92 -0.98
C ASP A 80 -6.84 -1.51 -1.29
N CYS A 81 -7.69 -1.42 -0.26
CA CYS A 81 -9.05 -0.88 -0.40
C CYS A 81 -9.06 0.56 -0.92
N THR A 82 -8.24 1.43 -0.34
CA THR A 82 -8.19 2.84 -0.75
C THR A 82 -7.73 2.98 -2.20
N CYS A 83 -6.73 2.20 -2.62
CA CYS A 83 -6.27 2.16 -4.01
C CYS A 83 -7.36 1.64 -4.95
N ALA A 84 -8.06 0.56 -4.60
CA ALA A 84 -9.14 0.01 -5.41
C ALA A 84 -10.29 1.02 -5.59
N LEU A 85 -10.67 1.74 -4.51
CA LEU A 85 -11.69 2.78 -4.60
C LEU A 85 -11.25 3.96 -5.47
N ARG A 86 -9.98 4.34 -5.40
CA ARG A 86 -9.41 5.39 -6.25
C ARG A 86 -9.48 5.02 -7.72
N ASP A 87 -9.10 3.79 -8.05
CA ASP A 87 -9.08 3.32 -9.43
C ASP A 87 -10.52 3.15 -9.95
N HIS A 88 -11.46 2.67 -9.12
CA HIS A 88 -12.88 2.64 -9.44
C HIS A 88 -13.44 4.03 -9.79
N ASP A 89 -13.18 5.03 -8.93
CA ASP A 89 -13.69 6.38 -9.15
C ASP A 89 -13.04 7.03 -10.39
N MET A 90 -11.75 6.75 -10.65
CA MET A 90 -11.06 7.19 -11.86
C MET A 90 -11.68 6.58 -13.13
N PHE A 91 -11.91 5.27 -13.17
CA PHE A 91 -12.53 4.63 -14.34
C PHE A 91 -13.97 5.07 -14.55
N ALA A 92 -14.74 5.27 -13.48
CA ALA A 92 -16.09 5.80 -13.57
C ALA A 92 -16.10 7.24 -14.13
N TYR A 93 -15.12 8.07 -13.75
CA TYR A 93 -14.98 9.42 -14.27
C TYR A 93 -14.65 9.43 -15.77
N VAL A 94 -13.63 8.67 -16.19
CA VAL A 94 -13.24 8.54 -17.61
C VAL A 94 -14.41 8.02 -18.46
N LYS A 95 -15.17 7.05 -17.96
CA LYS A 95 -16.33 6.49 -18.66
C LYS A 95 -17.49 7.48 -18.80
N SER A 96 -17.67 8.38 -17.84
CA SER A 96 -18.76 9.36 -17.86
C SER A 96 -18.45 10.60 -18.69
N HIS A 97 -17.17 10.89 -18.95
CA HIS A 97 -16.71 12.07 -19.70
C HIS A 97 -15.79 11.66 -20.87
N PRO A 98 -16.32 10.96 -21.90
CA PRO A 98 -15.52 10.57 -23.07
C PRO A 98 -14.95 11.77 -23.85
N GLU A 99 -15.58 12.95 -23.78
CA GLU A 99 -15.14 14.19 -24.40
C GLU A 99 -13.83 14.74 -23.84
N ASP A 100 -13.59 14.55 -22.54
CA ASP A 100 -12.36 14.97 -21.87
C ASP A 100 -11.18 14.03 -22.18
N PHE A 101 -11.50 12.76 -22.51
CA PHE A 101 -10.54 11.69 -22.77
C PHE A 101 -10.68 11.10 -24.18
N PRO A 102 -10.46 11.89 -25.25
CA PRO A 102 -10.52 11.37 -26.61
C PRO A 102 -9.41 10.34 -26.84
N GLU A 103 -9.76 9.23 -27.47
CA GLU A 103 -8.78 8.22 -27.85
C GLU A 103 -7.89 8.78 -28.97
N LYS A 104 -6.62 9.05 -28.64
CA LYS A 104 -5.65 9.58 -29.61
C LYS A 104 -5.13 8.48 -30.50
N ASP A 105 -5.12 8.72 -31.81
CA ASP A 105 -4.51 7.81 -32.78
C ASP A 105 -3.03 7.59 -32.47
N LYS A 106 -2.68 6.35 -32.11
CA LYS A 106 -1.31 5.95 -31.82
C LYS A 106 -0.51 5.85 -33.12
N LYS A 107 0.34 6.84 -33.40
CA LYS A 107 1.25 6.82 -34.55
C LYS A 107 2.40 5.84 -34.31
N THR A 108 2.70 5.00 -35.29
CA THR A 108 3.88 4.11 -35.26
C THR A 108 5.17 4.92 -35.37
N TYR A 109 6.28 4.44 -34.78
CA TYR A 109 7.60 5.07 -34.87
C TYR A 109 8.08 5.33 -36.31
N GLY A 110 7.61 4.57 -37.30
CA GLY A 110 7.89 4.87 -38.71
C GLY A 110 7.34 6.22 -39.21
N LYS A 111 6.41 6.85 -38.47
CA LYS A 111 5.83 8.17 -38.76
C LYS A 111 6.35 9.27 -37.83
N ILE A 112 7.19 8.93 -36.85
CA ILE A 112 7.69 9.85 -35.82
C ILE A 112 9.20 9.98 -36.03
N LEU A 113 9.68 11.19 -36.32
CA LEU A 113 11.10 11.48 -36.37
C LEU A 113 11.51 12.11 -35.03
N GLU A 114 12.30 11.39 -34.24
CA GLU A 114 12.90 11.91 -33.02
C GLU A 114 14.30 12.45 -33.31
N GLU A 115 14.67 13.54 -32.63
CA GLU A 115 16.01 14.10 -32.72
C GLU A 115 17.00 13.20 -31.96
N PHE A 116 18.04 12.71 -32.66
CA PHE A 116 19.06 11.88 -32.05
C PHE A 116 20.19 12.75 -31.49
N HIS A 117 20.34 12.76 -30.17
CA HIS A 117 21.47 13.40 -29.48
C HIS A 117 22.55 12.36 -29.15
N PRO A 118 23.64 12.27 -29.95
CA PRO A 118 24.72 11.32 -29.68
C PRO A 118 25.46 11.71 -28.39
N VAL A 119 25.82 10.71 -27.57
CA VAL A 119 26.74 10.90 -26.45
C VAL A 119 28.16 11.03 -27.00
N ARG A 120 28.78 12.20 -26.80
CA ARG A 120 30.15 12.53 -27.20
C ARG A 120 30.97 12.91 -25.98
#